data_AF-A0ABD0AIR4-F1
#
_entry.id   AF-A0ABD0AIR4-F1
#
_cell.length_a   1.000
_cell.length_b   1.000
_cell.length_c   1.000
_cell.angle_alpha   90.00
_cell.angle_beta   90.00
_cell.angle_gamma   90.00
#
_symmetry.space_group_name_H-M   'P 1'
#
loop_
_entity.id
_entity.type
_entity.pdbx_description
1 polymer ?
#
loop_
_entity_poly.entity_id
_entity_poly.type
_entity_poly.pdbx_seq_one_letter_code
_entity_poly.pdbx_strand_id
1 'polypeptide(L)' 'MKTTVFLFHPNFANSRVNKALAAGLPGDIEVRDMYALYPDFQIDVAKEQVVMEASDRIVL' A
#
# COMPACT_ATOMS: atom_id res chain seq x y z
N MET A 1 9.93 13.83 -3.61
CA MET A 1 10.28 12.57 -2.94
C MET A 1 9.04 11.69 -2.96
N LYS A 2 8.98 10.68 -3.82
CA LYS A 2 7.85 9.76 -3.93
C LYS A 2 7.82 8.83 -2.71
N THR A 3 6.72 8.87 -1.96
CA THR A 3 6.48 7.94 -0.85
C THR A 3 5.40 6.95 -1.24
N THR A 4 5.65 5.67 -1.03
CA THR A 4 4.70 4.59 -1.29
C THR A 4 4.45 3.81 -0.01
N VAL A 5 3.18 3.67 0.36
CA VAL A 5 2.71 2.91 1.51
C VAL A 5 2.16 1.57 1.01
N PHE A 6 2.77 0.48 1.44
CA PHE A 6 2.29 -0.87 1.21
C PHE A 6 1.43 -1.27 2.41
N LEU A 7 0.10 -1.15 2.27
CA LEU A 7 -0.85 -1.39 3.33
C LEU A 7 -1.19 -2.89 3.41
N PHE A 8 -0.84 -3.51 4.54
CA PHE A 8 -1.13 -4.91 4.84
C PHE A 8 -2.18 -5.03 5.96
N HIS A 9 -3.47 -5.06 5.60
CA HIS A 9 -4.55 -5.27 6.57
C HIS A 9 -5.64 -6.23 6.02
N PRO A 10 -5.74 -7.49 6.51
CA PRO A 10 -6.61 -8.53 5.95
C PRO A 10 -8.10 -8.16 5.84
N ASN A 11 -8.59 -7.31 6.75
CA ASN A 11 -9.97 -6.81 6.74
C ASN A 11 -9.98 -5.27 6.80
N PHE A 12 -9.35 -4.63 5.82
CA PHE A 12 -9.16 -3.18 5.81
C PHE A 12 -10.48 -2.39 5.93
N ALA A 13 -11.56 -2.90 5.32
CA ALA A 13 -12.90 -2.30 5.39
C ALA A 13 -13.38 -2.05 6.83
N ASN A 14 -13.06 -2.98 7.75
CA ASN A 14 -13.40 -2.92 9.17
C ASN A 14 -12.25 -2.39 10.06
N SER A 15 -11.12 -1.98 9.47
CA SER A 15 -10.03 -1.38 10.25
C SER A 15 -10.45 -0.03 10.81
N ARG A 16 -10.09 0.23 12.07
CA ARG A 16 -10.28 1.55 12.70
C ARG A 16 -9.04 2.42 12.52
N VAL A 17 -7.89 1.90 12.95
CA VAL A 17 -6.63 2.66 12.99
C VAL A 17 -6.06 2.84 11.59
N ASN A 18 -5.81 1.75 10.84
CA ASN A 18 -5.19 1.88 9.52
C ASN A 18 -6.08 2.61 8.52
N LYS A 19 -7.41 2.51 8.65
CA LYS A 19 -8.35 3.29 7.83
C LYS A 19 -8.26 4.79 8.12
N ALA A 20 -8.15 5.17 9.39
CA ALA A 20 -7.94 6.57 9.79
C ALA A 20 -6.57 7.09 9.33
N LEU A 21 -5.50 6.29 9.46
CA LEU A 21 -4.18 6.65 8.98
C LEU A 21 -4.16 6.83 7.46
N ALA A 22 -4.68 5.87 6.70
CA ALA A 22 -4.73 5.94 5.24
C ALA A 22 -5.58 7.12 4.74
N ALA A 23 -6.71 7.41 5.38
CA ALA A 23 -7.56 8.56 5.04
C ALA A 23 -6.91 9.92 5.38
N GLY A 24 -5.96 9.94 6.31
CA GLY A 24 -5.22 11.14 6.70
C GLY A 24 -3.97 11.40 5.84
N LEU A 25 -3.62 10.52 4.90
CA LEU A 25 -2.46 10.71 4.04
C LEU A 25 -2.69 11.82 3.01
N PRO A 26 -1.68 12.65 2.72
CA PRO A 26 -1.68 13.55 1.58
C PRO A 26 -1.95 12.83 0.25
N GLY A 27 -2.61 13.51 -0.70
CA GLY A 27 -3.02 12.91 -1.98
C GLY A 27 -1.88 12.58 -2.96
N ASP A 28 -0.66 13.03 -2.67
CA ASP A 28 0.55 12.71 -3.43
C ASP A 28 1.26 11.43 -2.95
N ILE A 29 0.78 10.81 -1.87
CA ILE A 29 1.27 9.52 -1.38
C ILE A 29 0.53 8.38 -2.09
N GLU A 30 1.28 7.46 -2.69
CA GLU A 30 0.73 6.24 -3.27
C GLU A 30 0.42 5.23 -2.15
N VAL A 31 -0.83 4.78 -2.05
CA VAL A 31 -1.24 3.74 -1.09
C VAL A 31 -1.65 2.49 -1.85
N ARG A 32 -1.02 1.37 -1.51
CA ARG A 32 -1.24 0.06 -2.13
C ARG A 32 -1.83 -0.89 -1.10
N ASP A 33 -3.14 -1.12 -1.17
CA ASP A 33 -3.80 -2.15 -0.35
C ASP A 33 -3.48 -3.53 -0.92
N MET A 34 -2.50 -4.21 -0.31
CA MET A 34 -1.93 -5.44 -0.84
C MET A 34 -2.92 -6.62 -0.79
N TYR A 35 -3.84 -6.62 0.17
CA TYR A 35 -4.89 -7.65 0.26
C TYR A 35 -6.01 -7.42 -0.77
N ALA A 36 -6.29 -6.16 -1.13
CA ALA A 36 -7.20 -5.85 -2.21
C ALA A 36 -6.58 -6.12 -3.60
N LEU A 37 -5.29 -5.86 -3.76
CA LEU A 37 -4.55 -6.11 -5.01
C LEU A 37 -4.32 -7.60 -5.27
N TYR A 38 -4.04 -8.38 -4.24
CA TYR A 38 -3.71 -9.80 -4.33
C TYR A 38 -4.57 -10.64 -3.35
N PRO A 39 -5.89 -10.73 -3.56
CA PRO A 39 -6.78 -11.48 -2.68
C PRO A 39 -6.50 -12.99 -2.68
N ASP A 40 -5.84 -13.49 -3.72
CA ASP A 40 -5.42 -14.88 -3.92
C ASP A 40 -3.94 -15.14 -3.56
N PHE A 41 -3.25 -14.13 -3.02
CA PHE A 41 -1.85 -14.17 -2.62
C PHE A 41 -0.87 -14.43 -3.78
N GLN A 42 -1.29 -14.30 -5.04
CA GLN A 42 -0.42 -14.41 -6.20
C GLN A 42 0.23 -13.06 -6.52
N ILE A 43 1.28 -12.72 -5.79
CA ILE A 43 1.98 -11.43 -5.94
C ILE A 43 2.70 -11.35 -7.29
N ASP A 44 2.44 -10.29 -8.04
CA ASP A 44 3.25 -9.93 -9.21
C ASP A 44 4.56 -9.27 -8.76
N VAL A 45 5.59 -10.11 -8.59
CA VAL A 45 6.91 -9.68 -8.09
C VAL A 45 7.52 -8.59 -8.96
N ALA A 46 7.49 -8.75 -10.29
CA ALA A 46 8.10 -7.79 -11.21
C ALA A 46 7.42 -6.43 -11.12
N LYS A 47 6.09 -6.42 -11.03
CA LYS A 47 5.32 -5.18 -10.86
C LYS A 47 5.64 -4.46 -9.55
N GLU A 48 5.66 -5.18 -8.43
CA GLU A 48 5.95 -4.54 -7.14
C GLU A 48 7.41 -4.08 -7.03
N GLN A 49 8.37 -4.77 -7.66
CA GLN A 49 9.75 -4.30 -7.79
C GLN A 49 9.83 -2.95 -8.51
N VAL A 50 9.17 -2.80 -9.66
CA VAL A 50 9.12 -1.54 -10.41
C VAL A 50 8.54 -0.40 -9.56
N VAL A 51 7.51 -0.69 -8.77
CA VAL A 51 6.90 0.30 -7.86
C VAL A 51 7.89 0.70 -6.76
N MET A 52 8.57 -0.28 -6.15
CA MET A 52 9.57 -0.02 -5.11
C MET A 52 10.75 0.77 -5.64
N GLU A 53 11.27 0.45 -6.83
CA GLU A 53 12.37 1.17 -7.49
C GLU A 53 12.01 2.62 -7.82
N ALA A 54 10.75 2.89 -8.17
CA ALA A 54 10.27 4.24 -8.42
C ALA A 54 10.05 5.07 -7.13
N SER A 55 10.10 4.44 -5.95
CA SER A 55 9.79 5.07 -4.67
C SER A 55 11.05 5.53 -3.94
N ASP A 56 11.10 6.80 -3.54
CA ASP A 56 12.19 7.32 -2.71
C ASP A 56 12.06 6.88 -1.23
N ARG A 57 10.82 6.61 -0.79
CA ARG A 57 10.51 6.14 0.56
C ARG A 57 9.43 5.07 0.54
N ILE A 58 9.67 4.01 1.30
CA ILE A 58 8.76 2.87 1.45
C ILE A 58 8.27 2.82 2.90
N VAL A 59 6.96 2.62 3.08
CA VAL A 59 6.31 2.40 4.38
C VAL A 59 5.53 1.07 4.31
N LEU A 60 5.60 0.29 5.39
CA LEU A 60 4.94 -1.02 5.53
C LEU A 60 3.87 -0.96 6.63
#